data_AF-A0A2M7C8F8-F1
#
_entry.id   AF-A0A2M7C8F8-F1
#
_cell.length_a   1.000
_cell.length_b   1.000
_cell.length_c   1.000
_cell.angle_alpha   90.00
_cell.angle_beta   90.00
_cell.angle_gamma   90.00
#
_symmetry.space_group_name_H-M   'P 1'
#
loop_
_entity.id
_entity.type
_entity.pdbx_description
1 polymer ?
#
loop_
_entity_poly.entity_id
_entity_poly.type
_entity_poly.pdbx_seq_one_letter_code
_entity_poly.pdbx_strand_id
1 'polypeptide(L)' 'MRVEVDFLSGEYEGLEKIAKHFASETHLGPKFVADFEELTDLDAREVLQRDAYEKVSYLLKNLGIV' A
#
# COMPACT_ATOMS: atom_id res chain seq x y z
N MET A 1 -37.98 -2.60 9.55
CA MET A 1 -36.67 -3.08 9.06
C MET A 1 -35.92 -1.88 8.51
N ARG A 2 -34.93 -1.35 9.24
CA ARG A 2 -34.01 -0.34 8.68
C ARG A 2 -32.93 -1.12 7.94
N VAL A 3 -32.78 -0.86 6.64
CA VAL A 3 -31.61 -1.30 5.88
C VAL A 3 -30.59 -0.20 6.06
N GLU A 4 -29.53 -0.47 6.82
CA GLU A 4 -28.34 0.39 6.82
C GLU A 4 -27.57 0.07 5.54
N VAL A 5 -27.64 0.99 4.57
CA VAL A 5 -26.78 0.94 3.40
C VAL A 5 -25.47 1.60 3.80
N ASP A 6 -24.42 0.80 3.95
CA ASP A 6 -23.11 1.29 4.33
C ASP A 6 -22.38 1.82 3.08
N PHE A 7 -22.68 3.09 2.74
CA PHE A 7 -22.21 3.77 1.54
C PHE A 7 -20.67 3.94 1.47
N LEU A 8 -19.92 3.55 2.52
CA LEU A 8 -18.46 3.71 2.62
C LEU A 8 -17.66 2.40 2.48
N SER A 9 -18.32 1.24 2.42
CA SER A 9 -17.66 -0.07 2.52
C SER A 9 -16.70 -0.40 1.37
N GLY A 10 -17.01 -0.01 0.13
CA GLY A 10 -16.18 -0.32 -1.04
C GLY A 10 -14.85 0.45 -1.12
N GLU A 11 -14.83 1.71 -0.66
CA GLU A 11 -13.62 2.52 -0.63
C GLU A 11 -12.65 2.02 0.43
N TYR A 12 -13.19 1.59 1.57
CA TYR A 12 -12.42 1.03 2.67
C TYR A 12 -11.77 -0.32 2.29
N GLU A 13 -12.50 -1.19 1.59
CA GLU A 13 -11.97 -2.47 1.09
C GLU A 13 -10.76 -2.28 0.17
N GLY A 14 -10.80 -1.25 -0.70
CA GLY A 14 -9.68 -0.91 -1.58
C GLY A 14 -8.42 -0.53 -0.80
N LEU A 15 -8.58 0.30 0.23
CA LEU A 15 -7.47 0.72 1.09
C LEU A 15 -6.90 -0.42 1.94
N GLU A 16 -7.75 -1.32 2.43
CA GLU A 16 -7.30 -2.53 3.13
C GLU A 16 -6.50 -3.47 2.21
N LYS A 17 -6.90 -3.60 0.95
CA LYS A 17 -6.13 -4.34 -0.06
C LYS A 17 -4.77 -3.68 -0.29
N ILE A 18 -4.69 -2.35 -0.37
CA ILE A 18 -3.41 -1.64 -0.49
C ILE A 18 -2.57 -1.92 0.77
N ALA A 19 -3.13 -1.78 1.96
CA ALA A 19 -2.44 -2.04 3.22
C ALA A 19 -1.80 -3.44 3.26
N LYS A 20 -2.54 -4.47 2.83
CA LYS A 20 -2.05 -5.84 2.75
C LYS A 20 -0.84 -6.01 1.82
N HIS A 21 -0.82 -5.32 0.68
CA HIS A 21 0.28 -5.42 -0.29
C HIS A 21 1.49 -4.54 0.07
N PHE A 22 1.32 -3.57 0.96
CA PHE A 22 2.36 -2.66 1.46
C PHE A 22 2.68 -2.91 2.95
N ALA A 23 2.53 -4.14 3.44
CA ALA A 23 2.73 -4.44 4.86
C ALA A 23 4.22 -4.42 5.32
N SER A 24 5.17 -4.51 4.40
CA SER A 24 6.60 -4.23 4.64
C SER A 24 7.30 -3.86 3.32
N GLU A 25 8.54 -3.37 3.41
CA GLU A 25 9.42 -3.06 2.29
C GLU A 25 9.69 -4.25 1.35
N THR A 26 9.50 -5.49 1.83
CA THR A 26 9.70 -6.71 1.03
C THR A 26 8.40 -7.33 0.51
N HIS A 27 7.25 -6.71 0.75
CA HIS A 27 5.96 -7.15 0.19
C HIS A 27 5.79 -6.81 -1.29
N LEU A 28 4.72 -7.33 -1.90
CA LEU A 28 4.47 -7.23 -3.34
C LEU A 28 4.34 -5.79 -3.84
N GLY A 29 3.70 -4.91 -3.06
CA GLY A 29 3.48 -3.51 -3.43
C GLY A 29 4.78 -2.76 -3.68
N PRO A 30 5.69 -2.65 -2.69
CA PRO A 30 7.01 -2.05 -2.88
C PRO A 30 7.82 -2.66 -4.03
N LYS A 31 7.81 -3.99 -4.16
CA LYS A 31 8.51 -4.69 -5.26
C LYS A 31 8.00 -4.25 -6.63
N PHE A 32 6.68 -4.16 -6.80
CA PHE A 32 6.07 -3.71 -8.04
C PHE A 32 6.42 -2.27 -8.38
N VAL A 33 6.63 -1.39 -7.39
CA VAL A 33 7.13 -0.03 -7.66
C VAL A 33 8.54 -0.07 -8.25
N ALA A 34 9.44 -0.89 -7.68
CA ALA A 34 10.79 -1.03 -8.23
C ALA A 34 10.84 -1.74 -9.60
N ASP A 35 9.92 -2.68 -9.86
CA ASP A 35 9.77 -3.33 -11.16
C ASP A 35 9.22 -2.38 -12.21
N PHE A 36 8.26 -1.52 -11.85
CA PHE A 36 7.70 -0.51 -12.74
C PHE A 36 8.74 0.50 -13.22
N GLU A 37 9.68 0.88 -12.35
CA GLU A 37 10.81 1.76 -12.68
C GLU A 37 11.97 1.02 -13.38
N GLU A 38 11.80 -0.27 -13.68
CA GLU A 38 12.78 -1.13 -14.36
C GLU A 38 14.18 -1.12 -13.71
N LEU A 39 14.24 -0.88 -12.40
CA LEU A 39 15.51 -0.83 -11.68
C LEU A 39 16.16 -2.23 -11.66
N THR A 40 17.43 -2.31 -12.02
CA THR A 40 18.20 -3.57 -12.01
C THR A 40 19.26 -3.61 -10.91
N ASP A 41 19.71 -2.44 -10.45
CA ASP A 41 20.63 -2.30 -9.32
C ASP A 41 19.93 -2.64 -8.00
N LEU A 42 20.51 -3.55 -7.22
CA LEU A 42 19.87 -4.08 -6.01
C LEU A 42 19.74 -3.02 -4.92
N ASP A 43 20.76 -2.17 -4.73
CA ASP A 43 20.75 -1.14 -3.69
C ASP A 43 19.70 -0.07 -4.00
N ALA A 44 19.63 0.38 -5.25
CA ALA A 44 18.61 1.33 -5.71
C ALA A 44 17.19 0.76 -5.55
N ARG A 45 17.01 -0.53 -5.86
CA ARG A 45 15.73 -1.23 -5.66
C ARG A 45 15.33 -1.28 -4.19
N GLU A 46 16.25 -1.60 -3.28
CA GLU A 46 15.96 -1.64 -1.84
C GLU A 46 15.58 -0.28 -1.28
N VAL A 47 16.26 0.79 -1.73
CA VAL A 47 15.92 2.17 -1.34
C VAL A 47 14.52 2.53 -1.80
N LEU A 48 14.17 2.28 -3.08
CA LEU A 48 12.85 2.61 -3.62
C LEU A 48 11.73 1.78 -2.99
N GLN A 49 11.96 0.50 -2.74
CA GLN A 49 11.01 -0.37 -2.05
C GLN A 49 10.68 0.16 -0.65
N ARG A 50 11.72 0.55 0.11
CA ARG A 50 11.54 1.10 1.46
C ARG A 50 10.79 2.43 1.43
N ASP A 51 11.15 3.33 0.52
CA ASP A 51 10.47 4.62 0.34
C ASP A 51 8.97 4.44 -0.02
N ALA A 52 8.68 3.52 -0.93
CA ALA A 52 7.30 3.19 -1.31
C ALA A 52 6.49 2.64 -0.12
N TYR A 53 7.07 1.72 0.65
CA TYR A 53 6.47 1.21 1.88
C TYR A 53 6.17 2.32 2.89
N GLU A 54 7.14 3.19 3.17
CA GLU A 54 7.02 4.25 4.18
C GLU A 54 5.95 5.28 3.79
N LYS A 55 5.92 5.71 2.52
CA LYS A 55 4.94 6.68 2.02
C LYS A 55 3.52 6.14 2.06
N VAL A 56 3.31 4.90 1.61
CA VAL A 56 1.98 4.27 1.63
C VAL A 56 1.54 4.01 3.07
N SER A 57 2.44 3.51 3.93
CA SER A 57 2.15 3.33 5.36
C SER A 57 1.77 4.64 6.04
N TYR A 58 2.48 5.73 5.75
CA TYR A 58 2.16 7.04 6.29
C TYR A 58 0.78 7.52 5.85
N LEU A 59 0.44 7.36 4.57
CA LEU A 59 -0.90 7.69 4.05
C LEU A 59 -1.99 6.89 4.75
N LEU A 60 -1.84 5.56 4.83
CA LEU A 60 -2.85 4.67 5.41
C LEU A 60 -3.07 4.91 6.91
N LYS A 61 -2.01 5.23 7.67
CA LYS A 61 -2.11 5.64 9.08
C LYS A 61 -2.93 6.92 9.23
N ASN A 62 -2.68 7.91 8.38
CA ASN A 62 -3.42 9.17 8.42
C ASN A 62 -4.88 9.04 7.99
N LEU A 63 -5.22 7.98 7.24
CA LEU A 63 -6.58 7.61 6.87
C LEU A 63 -7.25 6.67 7.90
N GLY A 64 -6.54 6.25 8.95
CA GLY A 64 -7.05 5.37 9.99
C GLY A 64 -7.28 3.92 9.54
N ILE A 65 -6.55 3.46 8.51
CA ILE A 65 -6.66 2.10 7.97
C ILE A 65 -5.74 1.12 8.72
N VAL A 66 -4.57 1.57 9.16
CA VAL A 66 -3.54 0.79 9.90
C VAL A 66 -2.94 1.58 11.06
#